data_AF-A0A7J3YVK9-F1
#
_entry.id   AF-A0A7J3YVK9-F1
#
_cell.length_a   1.000
_cell.length_b   1.000
_cell.length_c   1.000
_cell.angle_alpha   90.00
_cell.angle_beta   90.00
_cell.angle_gamma   90.00
#
_symmetry.space_group_name_H-M   'P 1'
#
loop_
_entity.id
_entity.type
_entity.pdbx_description
1 polymer ?
#
loop_
_entity_poly.entity_id
_entity_poly.type
_entity_poly.pdbx_seq_one_letter_code
_entity_poly.pdbx_strand_id
1 'polypeptide(L)'
;MGVEIHPLTKNWALNWIKGSIVSYLRGDTPINIIKGRIKRAVESYGVKPEEIGVIINLLQIDPLLTIPRELREEKARPLLGFIEELKRGEESG
;
A
#
# COMPACT_ATOMS: atom_id res chain seq x y z
N MET A 1 16.32 14.04 -16.96
CA MET A 1 17.06 13.95 -15.69
C MET A 1 16.31 12.95 -14.81
N GLY A 2 16.86 11.76 -14.60
CA GLY A 2 16.27 10.80 -13.67
C GLY A 2 16.39 11.37 -12.27
N VAL A 3 15.27 11.53 -11.56
CA VAL A 3 15.29 11.95 -10.16
C VAL A 3 15.89 10.79 -9.37
N GLU A 4 17.09 10.98 -8.84
CA GLU A 4 17.72 10.00 -7.96
C GLU A 4 16.93 9.95 -6.66
N ILE A 5 16.07 8.94 -6.51
CA ILE A 5 15.23 8.78 -5.33
C ILE A 5 16.10 8.27 -4.18
N HIS A 6 16.31 9.11 -3.18
CA HIS A 6 17.10 8.77 -2.02
C HIS A 6 16.47 7.58 -1.25
N PRO A 7 17.25 6.55 -0.85
CA PRO A 7 16.73 5.37 -0.13
C PRO A 7 15.92 5.70 1.12
N LEU A 8 16.26 6.78 1.83
CA LEU A 8 15.49 7.25 2.99
C LEU A 8 14.08 7.69 2.63
N THR A 9 13.88 8.30 1.45
CA THR A 9 12.56 8.74 0.97
C THR A 9 11.65 7.55 0.71
N LYS A 10 12.20 6.51 0.07
CA LYS A 10 11.47 5.26 -0.18
C LYS A 10 11.08 4.56 1.12
N ASN A 11 12.01 4.43 2.07
CA ASN A 11 11.74 3.80 3.35
C ASN A 11 10.70 4.57 4.18
N TRP A 12 10.78 5.91 4.17
CA TRP A 12 9.76 6.76 4.78
C TRP A 12 8.38 6.53 4.14
N ALA A 13 8.31 6.48 2.81
CA ALA A 13 7.06 6.24 2.08
C ALA A 13 6.45 4.87 2.40
N LEU A 14 7.26 3.81 2.47
CA LEU A 14 6.80 2.48 2.87
C LEU A 14 6.20 2.46 4.28
N ASN A 15 6.83 3.13 5.24
CA ASN A 15 6.29 3.26 6.60
C ASN A 15 4.99 4.06 6.64
N TRP A 16 4.93 5.15 5.88
CA TRP A 16 3.72 5.96 5.73
C TRP A 16 2.55 5.17 5.11
N ILE A 17 2.82 4.35 4.08
CA ILE A 17 1.83 3.48 3.45
C ILE A 17 1.38 2.39 4.42
N LYS A 18 2.30 1.74 5.15
CA LYS A 18 1.95 0.75 6.17
C LYS A 18 0.97 1.33 7.19
N GLY A 19 1.28 2.50 7.77
CA GLY A 19 0.39 3.18 8.72
C GLY A 19 -0.96 3.54 8.11
N SER A 20 -0.96 4.01 6.86
CA SER A 20 -2.19 4.35 6.13
C SER A 20 -3.09 3.14 5.90
N ILE A 21 -2.53 2.00 5.50
CA ILE A 21 -3.27 0.75 5.31
C ILE A 21 -3.87 0.30 6.65
N VAL A 22 -3.10 0.36 7.75
CA VAL A 22 -3.61 0.04 9.09
C VAL A 22 -4.84 0.89 9.45
N SER A 23 -4.80 2.21 9.23
CA SER A 23 -5.95 3.09 9.46
C SER A 23 -7.18 2.69 8.64
N TYR A 24 -6.99 2.30 7.38
CA TYR A 24 -8.09 1.82 6.55
C TYR A 24 -8.65 0.47 7.03
N LEU A 25 -7.79 -0.47 7.42
CA LEU A 25 -8.23 -1.74 7.99
C LEU A 25 -9.06 -1.51 9.26
N ARG A 26 -8.68 -0.54 10.10
CA ARG A 26 -9.46 -0.13 11.29
C ARG A 26 -10.80 0.54 10.93
N GLY A 27 -10.90 1.14 9.76
CA GLY A 27 -12.07 1.90 9.31
C GLY A 27 -11.96 3.41 9.53
N ASP A 28 -10.80 3.87 10.01
CA ASP A 28 -10.53 5.30 10.28
C ASP A 28 -10.29 6.10 9.00
N THR A 29 -10.01 5.42 7.88
CA THR A 29 -9.67 6.08 6.60
C THR A 29 -10.39 5.43 5.44
N PRO A 30 -11.09 6.19 4.59
CA PRO A 30 -11.72 5.67 3.37
C PRO A 30 -10.73 5.12 2.33
N ILE A 31 -11.17 4.14 1.55
CA ILE A 31 -10.33 3.44 0.56
C ILE A 31 -9.76 4.37 -0.52
N ASN A 32 -10.51 5.36 -0.98
CA ASN A 32 -10.08 6.31 -2.01
C ASN A 32 -8.87 7.13 -1.56
N ILE A 33 -8.79 7.47 -0.27
CA ILE A 33 -7.64 8.17 0.30
C ILE A 33 -6.40 7.27 0.25
N ILE A 34 -6.54 5.98 0.60
CA ILE A 34 -5.43 5.03 0.55
C ILE A 34 -4.94 4.80 -0.87
N LYS A 35 -5.85 4.63 -1.83
CA LYS A 35 -5.50 4.50 -3.25
C LYS A 35 -4.70 5.71 -3.74
N GLY A 36 -5.10 6.93 -3.35
CA GLY A 36 -4.34 8.15 -3.66
C GLY A 36 -2.94 8.16 -3.06
N ARG A 37 -2.78 7.74 -1.80
CA ARG A 37 -1.46 7.63 -1.14
C ARG A 37 -0.57 6.59 -1.82
N ILE A 38 -1.13 5.43 -2.17
CA ILE A 38 -0.42 4.36 -2.89
C ILE A 38 0.10 4.88 -4.22
N LYS A 39 -0.75 5.52 -5.05
CA LYS A 39 -0.31 6.13 -6.31
C LYS A 39 0.84 7.10 -6.10
N ARG A 40 0.72 8.00 -5.12
CA ARG A 40 1.76 8.97 -4.80
C ARG A 40 3.08 8.29 -4.41
N ALA A 41 3.02 7.20 -3.65
CA ALA A 41 4.21 6.46 -3.26
C ALA A 41 4.94 5.82 -4.46
N VAL A 42 4.16 5.27 -5.39
CA VAL A 42 4.70 4.69 -6.63
C VAL A 42 5.31 5.77 -7.52
N GLU A 43 4.54 6.81 -7.82
CA GLU A 43 4.92 7.85 -8.79
C GLU A 43 6.05 8.76 -8.30
N SER A 44 6.17 9.00 -6.98
CA SER A 44 7.03 10.06 -6.44
C SER A 44 8.12 9.58 -5.50
N TYR A 45 8.02 8.37 -4.95
CA TYR A 45 8.94 7.87 -3.93
C TYR A 45 9.62 6.55 -4.31
N GLY A 46 9.46 6.08 -5.55
CA GLY A 46 10.16 4.89 -6.06
C GLY A 46 9.76 3.60 -5.35
N VAL A 47 8.57 3.60 -4.75
CA VAL A 47 7.96 2.42 -4.15
C VAL A 47 7.36 1.58 -5.26
N LYS A 48 7.68 0.31 -5.33
CA LYS A 48 7.08 -0.57 -6.32
C LYS A 48 5.72 -1.09 -5.85
N PRO A 49 4.74 -1.31 -6.74
CA PRO A 49 3.47 -1.93 -6.38
C PRO A 49 3.63 -3.25 -5.62
N GLU A 50 4.63 -4.09 -5.96
CA GLU A 50 4.90 -5.36 -5.28
C GLU A 50 5.22 -5.17 -3.79
N GLU A 51 6.00 -4.14 -3.45
CA GLU A 51 6.40 -3.85 -2.07
C GLU A 51 5.17 -3.49 -1.22
N ILE A 52 4.21 -2.77 -1.81
CA ILE A 52 2.94 -2.46 -1.17
C ILE A 52 2.07 -3.72 -1.04
N GLY A 53 2.04 -4.57 -2.07
CA GLY A 53 1.36 -5.87 -2.02
C GLY A 53 1.86 -6.75 -0.87
N VAL A 54 3.18 -6.81 -0.67
CA VAL A 54 3.80 -7.51 0.48
C VAL A 54 3.32 -6.91 1.81
N ILE A 55 3.29 -5.59 1.94
CA ILE A 55 2.77 -4.92 3.16
C ILE A 55 1.32 -5.33 3.42
N ILE A 56 0.45 -5.30 2.40
CA ILE A 56 -0.97 -5.66 2.55
C ILE A 56 -1.12 -7.13 2.99
N ASN A 57 -0.33 -8.05 2.42
CA ASN A 57 -0.36 -9.46 2.79
C ASN A 57 0.12 -9.70 4.22
N LEU A 58 1.19 -9.03 4.66
CA LEU A 58 1.69 -9.13 6.03
C LEU A 58 0.66 -8.60 7.04
N LEU A 59 -0.01 -7.49 6.72
CA LEU A 59 -1.02 -6.90 7.60
C LEU A 59 -2.29 -7.76 7.73
N GLN A 60 -2.58 -8.67 6.79
CA GLN A 60 -3.70 -9.61 6.94
C GLN A 60 -3.47 -10.67 8.03
N ILE A 61 -2.21 -11.08 8.21
CA ILE A 61 -1.83 -12.14 9.17
C ILE A 61 -1.23 -11.61 10.47
N ASP A 62 -1.02 -10.30 10.59
CA ASP A 62 -0.39 -9.66 11.75
C ASP A 62 -1.23 -9.87 13.03
N PRO A 63 -0.78 -10.63 14.03
CA PRO A 63 -1.56 -10.88 15.25
C PRO A 63 -1.68 -9.63 16.14
N LEU A 64 -0.87 -8.59 15.91
CA LEU A 64 -0.89 -7.36 16.71
C LEU A 64 -2.00 -6.38 16.31
N LEU A 65 -2.64 -6.61 15.16
CA LEU A 65 -3.82 -5.85 14.78
C LEU A 65 -5.03 -6.39 15.54
N THR A 66 -5.65 -5.52 16.36
CA THR A 66 -6.88 -5.80 17.11
C THR A 66 -8.12 -5.99 16.22
N ILE A 67 -7.94 -6.14 14.91
CA ILE A 67 -8.98 -6.24 13.90
C ILE A 67 -9.14 -7.73 13.54
N PRO A 68 -10.36 -8.29 13.53
CA PRO A 68 -10.60 -9.66 13.11
C PRO A 68 -9.94 -9.97 11.76
N ARG A 69 -9.35 -11.16 11.63
CA ARG A 69 -8.60 -11.56 10.43
C ARG A 69 -9.49 -11.53 9.19
N GLU A 70 -10.71 -12.05 9.30
CA GLU A 70 -11.69 -12.13 8.22
C GLU A 70 -12.01 -10.73 7.68
N LEU A 71 -12.17 -9.76 8.58
CA LEU A 71 -12.41 -8.37 8.23
C LEU A 71 -11.19 -7.71 7.57
N ARG A 72 -9.98 -8.08 8.00
CA ARG A 72 -8.74 -7.60 7.34
C ARG A 72 -8.62 -8.15 5.93
N GLU A 73 -8.88 -9.43 5.73
CA GLU A 73 -8.86 -10.07 4.41
C GLU A 73 -9.93 -9.47 3.49
N GLU A 74 -11.15 -9.25 4.00
CA GLU A 74 -12.23 -8.58 3.26
C GLU A 74 -11.82 -7.17 2.79
N LYS A 75 -11.31 -6.34 3.71
CA LYS A 75 -10.86 -4.99 3.40
C LYS A 75 -9.62 -4.95 2.51
N ALA A 76 -8.73 -5.95 2.62
CA ALA A 76 -7.50 -6.02 1.82
C ALA A 76 -7.77 -6.32 0.35
N ARG A 77 -8.79 -7.14 0.03
CA ARG A 77 -9.14 -7.51 -1.37
C ARG A 77 -9.17 -6.33 -2.35
N PRO A 78 -9.92 -5.25 -2.11
CA PRO A 78 -9.96 -4.13 -3.06
C PRO A 78 -8.64 -3.34 -3.15
N LEU A 79 -7.76 -3.41 -2.13
CA LEU A 79 -6.41 -2.85 -2.22
C LEU A 79 -5.50 -3.74 -3.05
N LEU A 80 -5.55 -5.07 -2.86
CA LEU A 80 -4.78 -6.01 -3.69
C LEU A 80 -5.18 -5.92 -5.16
N GLY A 81 -6.49 -5.85 -5.46
CA GLY A 81 -6.96 -5.63 -6.83
C GLY A 81 -6.40 -4.35 -7.45
N PHE A 82 -6.33 -3.27 -6.66
CA PHE A 82 -5.75 -2.01 -7.09
C PHE A 82 -4.22 -2.09 -7.31
N ILE A 83 -3.50 -2.85 -6.49
CA ILE A 83 -2.06 -3.10 -6.71
C ILE A 83 -1.83 -3.86 -8.01
N GLU A 84 -2.64 -4.88 -8.31
CA GLU A 84 -2.55 -5.61 -9.58
C GLU A 84 -2.87 -4.72 -10.79
N GLU A 85 -3.79 -3.76 -10.66
CA GLU A 85 -4.04 -2.75 -11.71
C GLU A 85 -2.80 -1.87 -11.96
N LEU A 86 -2.10 -1.44 -10.91
CA LEU A 86 -0.89 -0.64 -11.04
C LEU A 86 0.25 -1.41 -11.72
N LYS A 87 0.44 -2.70 -11.37
CA LYS A 87 1.44 -3.55 -12.01
C LYS A 87 1.24 -3.66 -13.52
N ARG A 88 0.00 -3.93 -13.96
CA ARG A 88 -0.33 -4.01 -15.39
C ARG A 88 -0.12 -2.68 -16.12
N GLY A 89 -0.33 -1.56 -15.41
CA GLY A 89 -0.08 -0.22 -15.93
C GLY A 89 1.40 0.08 -16.13
N GLU A 90 2.29 -0.42 -15.26
CA GLU A 90 3.74 -0.28 -15.40
C GLU A 90 4.32 -1.13 -16.54
N GLU A 91 3.75 -2.32 -16.80
CA GLU A 91 4.21 -3.21 -17.90
C GLU A 91 3.87 -2.68 -19.31
N SER A 92 2.98 -1.68 -19.41
CA SER A 92 2.48 -1.16 -20.68
C SER A 92 3.13 0.16 -21.14
N GLY A 93 4.09 0.70 -20.38
CA GLY A 93 4.76 1.99 -20.65
C GLY A 93 6.26 1.85 -20.80
#